data_AF-A0A537KFP4-F1
#
_entry.id   AF-A0A537KFP4-F1
#
_cell.length_a   1.000
_cell.length_b   1.000
_cell.length_c   1.000
_cell.angle_alpha   90.00
_cell.angle_beta   90.00
_cell.angle_gamma   90.00
#
_symmetry.space_group_name_H-M   'P 1'
#
loop_
_entity.id
_entity.type
_entity.pdbx_description
1 polymer ?
#
loop_
_entity_poly.entity_id
_entity_poly.type
_entity_poly.pdbx_seq_one_letter_code
_entity_poly.pdbx_strand_id
1 'polypeptide(L)'
;MYNNVEATMEYKFMHAIEKITSEKKPIIGYALGHGEAFGYNINDAFLTLRSNYNTDTINIRQVPFIPSELNALVILKPTLSFSEADKLKIDQYVMRGGKVFWMIDVMYAEFDSLYKSNGFIAFDRNLNLDDLLFKYGARINQNLLQDMQCDQLGQMSGDPQNPQRRLVNWPFFPILNGTNHPISKNLDGVRSIFPNTMDTVKAQGIKKTFLLRSSSNARVLSTPAKIDFEFLQIAPDANLFTIRDTAVAVLLEGKFQSFYTGRVSKAVADSLNSYGVPFINRSEQDGKMIVVADGDIAVNEISPQQGPMPMGHNFYTGHTFANKDFFLNSIEYLVNPSDILETRAKDYTLRLLDPIKVKEGKTLWQFINIATPILLVILFGFIYQQIRKRKYST
;
A
#
# COMPACT_ATOMS: atom_id res chain seq x y z
N MET A 1 -1.91 -20.12 -12.61
CA MET A 1 -0.45 -19.98 -12.46
C MET A 1 0.21 -19.58 -13.78
N TYR A 2 0.04 -20.34 -14.88
CA TYR A 2 0.72 -20.09 -16.15
C TYR A 2 0.51 -18.69 -16.77
N ASN A 3 -0.73 -18.18 -16.86
CA ASN A 3 -0.97 -16.86 -17.45
C ASN A 3 -0.33 -15.69 -16.68
N ASN A 4 -0.23 -15.79 -15.34
CA ASN A 4 0.42 -14.74 -14.54
C ASN A 4 1.93 -14.68 -14.81
N VAL A 5 2.55 -15.82 -15.09
CA VAL A 5 3.97 -15.89 -15.47
C VAL A 5 4.18 -15.22 -16.83
N GLU A 6 3.28 -15.46 -17.79
CA GLU A 6 3.34 -14.85 -19.13
C GLU A 6 3.22 -13.32 -19.08
N ALA A 7 2.17 -12.78 -18.46
CA ALA A 7 1.99 -11.33 -18.35
C ALA A 7 3.11 -10.65 -17.54
N THR A 8 3.61 -11.30 -16.50
CA THR A 8 4.76 -10.78 -15.73
C THR A 8 6.04 -10.80 -16.57
N MET A 9 6.26 -11.80 -17.42
CA MET A 9 7.40 -11.83 -18.33
C MET A 9 7.29 -10.75 -19.40
N GLU A 10 6.13 -10.60 -20.04
CA GLU A 10 5.89 -9.56 -21.05
C GLU A 10 6.18 -8.16 -20.49
N TYR A 11 5.63 -7.85 -19.31
CA TYR A 11 5.93 -6.62 -18.59
C TYR A 11 7.44 -6.43 -18.36
N LYS A 12 8.13 -7.48 -17.86
CA LYS A 12 9.57 -7.41 -17.60
C LYS A 12 10.38 -7.17 -18.88
N PHE A 13 10.02 -7.80 -20.00
CA PHE A 13 10.68 -7.59 -21.29
C PHE A 13 10.44 -6.17 -21.81
N MET A 14 9.19 -5.70 -21.80
CA MET A 14 8.84 -4.35 -22.27
C MET A 14 9.51 -3.27 -21.43
N HIS A 15 9.49 -3.41 -20.10
CA HIS A 15 10.16 -2.50 -19.18
C HIS A 15 11.69 -2.52 -19.36
N ALA A 16 12.30 -3.69 -19.62
CA ALA A 16 13.73 -3.78 -19.90
C ALA A 16 14.11 -3.09 -21.22
N ILE A 17 13.31 -3.27 -22.27
CA ILE A 17 13.51 -2.60 -23.56
C ILE A 17 13.41 -1.09 -23.36
N GLU A 18 12.36 -0.62 -22.70
CA GLU A 18 12.13 0.80 -22.45
C GLU A 18 13.28 1.42 -21.64
N LYS A 19 13.76 0.73 -20.61
CA LYS A 19 14.90 1.19 -19.80
C LYS A 19 16.18 1.37 -20.63
N ILE A 20 16.34 0.62 -21.72
CA ILE A 20 17.49 0.72 -22.64
C ILE A 20 17.23 1.76 -23.72
N THR A 21 16.00 1.91 -24.20
CA THR A 21 15.66 2.82 -25.31
C THR A 21 15.35 4.24 -24.85
N SER A 22 15.00 4.45 -23.58
CA SER A 22 14.66 5.78 -23.07
C SER A 22 15.89 6.68 -22.95
N GLU A 23 15.87 7.81 -23.66
CA GLU A 23 16.98 8.78 -23.67
C GLU A 23 17.10 9.56 -22.35
N LYS A 24 16.02 9.66 -21.55
CA LYS A 24 15.99 10.39 -20.28
C LYS A 24 15.22 9.64 -19.21
N LYS A 25 15.89 9.32 -18.10
CA LYS A 25 15.24 8.79 -16.90
C LYS A 25 14.38 9.87 -16.24
N PRO A 26 13.13 9.56 -15.85
CA PRO A 26 12.31 10.47 -15.07
C PRO A 26 13.01 10.92 -13.78
N ILE A 27 12.78 12.17 -13.39
CA ILE A 27 13.32 12.75 -12.16
C ILE A 27 12.27 12.63 -11.05
N ILE A 28 12.64 11.97 -9.95
CA ILE A 28 11.78 11.80 -8.78
C ILE A 28 12.31 12.67 -7.65
N GLY A 29 11.47 13.58 -7.15
CA GLY A 29 11.75 14.34 -5.95
C GLY A 29 11.28 13.60 -4.71
N TYR A 30 12.19 13.32 -3.78
CA TYR A 30 11.86 12.81 -2.45
C TYR A 30 11.68 13.98 -1.48
N ALA A 31 10.47 14.19 -0.99
CA ALA A 31 10.16 15.32 -0.11
C ALA A 31 10.82 15.17 1.26
N LEU A 32 11.34 16.28 1.76
CA LEU A 32 11.82 16.47 3.11
C LEU A 32 11.23 17.77 3.69
N GLY A 33 11.32 17.92 5.00
CA GLY A 33 10.97 19.14 5.74
C GLY A 33 9.83 18.97 6.75
N HIS A 34 9.06 17.90 6.65
CA HIS A 34 7.94 17.57 7.54
C HIS A 34 8.17 16.26 8.30
N GLY A 35 9.44 15.90 8.51
CA GLY A 35 9.81 14.68 9.23
C GLY A 35 9.42 13.41 8.48
N GLU A 36 9.45 13.47 7.15
CA GLU A 36 9.37 12.31 6.25
C GLU A 36 10.43 11.29 6.65
N ALA A 37 10.08 9.99 6.53
CA ALA A 37 10.99 8.92 6.90
C ALA A 37 12.31 9.05 6.11
N PHE A 38 13.47 8.92 6.77
CA PHE A 38 14.76 9.03 6.09
C PHE A 38 15.83 8.22 6.83
N GLY A 39 16.76 7.63 6.08
CA GLY A 39 17.84 6.81 6.62
C GLY A 39 17.65 5.32 6.35
N TYR A 40 18.07 4.48 7.31
CA TYR A 40 18.11 3.02 7.13
C TYR A 40 16.74 2.35 7.05
N ASN A 41 15.70 2.98 7.59
CA ASN A 41 14.32 2.49 7.61
C ASN A 41 13.60 2.66 6.26
N ILE A 42 14.15 3.41 5.31
CA ILE A 42 13.61 3.57 3.95
C ILE A 42 14.64 3.22 2.88
N ASN A 43 15.68 2.48 3.27
CA ASN A 43 16.81 2.17 2.41
C ASN A 43 16.38 1.41 1.14
N ASP A 44 15.52 0.39 1.28
CA ASP A 44 15.07 -0.37 0.10
C ASP A 44 14.18 0.50 -0.81
N ALA A 45 13.29 1.33 -0.26
CA ALA A 45 12.49 2.28 -1.05
C ALA A 45 13.39 3.26 -1.82
N PHE A 46 14.37 3.86 -1.14
CA PHE A 46 15.28 4.84 -1.74
C PHE A 46 16.22 4.22 -2.78
N LEU A 47 16.78 3.03 -2.52
CA LEU A 47 17.58 2.29 -3.51
C LEU A 47 16.74 1.86 -4.72
N THR A 48 15.48 1.48 -4.48
CA THR A 48 14.53 1.14 -5.52
C THR A 48 14.21 2.35 -6.41
N LEU A 49 14.06 3.54 -5.84
CA LEU A 49 13.93 4.78 -6.60
C LEU A 49 15.21 5.07 -7.42
N ARG A 50 16.39 5.09 -6.77
CA ARG A 50 17.67 5.43 -7.43
C ARG A 50 18.10 4.45 -8.53
N SER A 51 17.72 3.17 -8.43
CA SER A 51 18.06 2.15 -9.43
C SER A 51 17.21 2.23 -10.71
N ASN A 52 16.04 2.86 -10.63
CA ASN A 52 15.09 2.97 -11.74
C ASN A 52 14.97 4.41 -12.28
N TYR A 53 15.15 5.42 -11.43
CA TYR A 53 14.93 6.82 -11.77
C TYR A 53 16.08 7.72 -11.33
N ASN A 54 16.09 8.95 -11.84
CA ASN A 54 16.97 10.00 -11.33
C ASN A 54 16.33 10.59 -10.08
N THR A 55 16.71 10.09 -8.91
CA THR A 55 16.11 10.50 -7.63
C THR A 55 16.99 11.49 -6.88
N ASP A 56 16.39 12.58 -6.44
CA ASP A 56 17.03 13.54 -5.53
C ASP A 56 16.03 13.97 -4.44
N THR A 57 16.55 14.57 -3.37
CA THR A 57 15.76 15.06 -2.23
C THR A 57 15.43 16.54 -2.38
N ILE A 58 14.24 16.95 -1.93
CA ILE A 58 13.82 18.34 -1.93
C ILE A 58 13.21 18.70 -0.58
N ASN A 59 13.81 19.68 0.11
CA ASN A 59 13.22 20.21 1.32
C ASN A 59 12.17 21.27 0.98
N ILE A 60 10.88 20.92 1.10
CA ILE A 60 9.75 21.77 0.70
C ILE A 60 9.77 23.10 1.47
N ARG A 61 10.25 23.10 2.72
CA ARG A 61 10.28 24.30 3.57
C ARG A 61 11.36 25.31 3.15
N GLN A 62 12.42 24.83 2.49
CA GLN A 62 13.58 25.65 2.12
C GLN A 62 13.51 26.18 0.69
N VAL A 63 12.70 25.56 -0.18
CA VAL A 63 12.53 26.00 -1.56
C VAL A 63 11.36 26.99 -1.71
N PRO A 64 11.46 27.99 -2.59
CA PRO A 64 10.35 28.91 -2.87
C PRO A 64 9.21 28.24 -3.65
N PHE A 65 9.55 27.28 -4.51
CA PHE A 65 8.60 26.46 -5.27
C PHE A 65 9.22 25.10 -5.57
N ILE A 66 8.38 24.12 -5.90
CA ILE A 66 8.83 22.80 -6.34
C ILE A 66 9.09 22.85 -7.85
N PRO A 67 10.32 22.53 -8.32
CA PRO A 67 10.70 22.62 -9.73
C PRO A 67 9.85 21.72 -10.63
N SER A 68 9.56 22.18 -11.86
CA SER A 68 8.71 21.46 -12.82
C SER A 68 9.46 20.31 -13.52
N GLU A 69 10.78 20.28 -13.39
CA GLU A 69 11.67 19.21 -13.85
C GLU A 69 11.42 17.90 -13.11
N LEU A 70 10.85 17.96 -11.90
CA LEU A 70 10.44 16.78 -11.14
C LEU A 70 9.19 16.16 -11.77
N ASN A 71 9.32 14.95 -12.31
CA ASN A 71 8.21 14.22 -12.92
C ASN A 71 7.23 13.66 -11.88
N ALA A 72 7.71 13.36 -10.68
CA ALA A 72 6.87 13.05 -9.53
C ALA A 72 7.53 13.48 -8.21
N LEU A 73 6.71 13.79 -7.22
CA LEU A 73 7.09 14.07 -5.84
C LEU A 73 6.59 12.94 -4.93
N VAL A 74 7.49 12.35 -4.15
CA VAL A 74 7.16 11.32 -3.14
C VAL A 74 7.18 11.97 -1.76
N ILE A 75 6.05 11.89 -1.05
CA ILE A 75 5.92 12.35 0.34
C ILE A 75 5.66 11.11 1.18
N LEU A 76 6.70 10.65 1.89
CA LEU A 76 6.69 9.38 2.62
C LEU A 76 6.68 9.59 4.13
N LYS A 77 5.59 9.17 4.76
CA LYS A 77 5.36 9.14 6.21
C LYS A 77 5.78 10.44 6.90
N PRO A 78 5.22 11.61 6.51
CA PRO A 78 5.48 12.85 7.21
C PRO A 78 4.98 12.78 8.66
N THR A 79 5.70 13.41 9.59
CA THR A 79 5.41 13.37 11.03
C THR A 79 5.14 14.76 11.62
N LEU A 80 5.38 15.82 10.87
CA LEU A 80 5.16 17.22 11.26
C LEU A 80 4.05 17.86 10.41
N SER A 81 3.40 18.86 10.99
CA SER A 81 2.32 19.61 10.34
C SER A 81 2.82 20.46 9.16
N PHE A 82 2.03 20.52 8.08
CA PHE A 82 2.31 21.32 6.89
C PHE A 82 1.79 22.74 7.06
N SER A 83 2.62 23.74 6.75
CA SER A 83 2.18 25.14 6.75
C SER A 83 1.37 25.46 5.49
N GLU A 84 0.60 26.56 5.51
CA GLU A 84 -0.10 27.05 4.31
C GLU A 84 0.86 27.37 3.16
N ALA A 85 2.07 27.85 3.46
CA ALA A 85 3.09 28.11 2.45
C ALA A 85 3.59 26.80 1.81
N ASP A 86 3.75 25.74 2.60
CA ASP A 86 4.21 24.45 2.09
C ASP A 86 3.12 23.73 1.29
N LYS A 87 1.87 23.76 1.76
CA LYS A 87 0.70 23.30 1.02
C LYS A 87 0.55 24.04 -0.31
N LEU A 88 0.75 25.36 -0.34
CA LEU A 88 0.69 26.16 -1.57
C LEU A 88 1.76 25.72 -2.58
N LYS A 89 2.99 25.42 -2.15
CA LYS A 89 4.05 24.93 -3.04
C LYS A 89 3.66 23.60 -3.70
N ILE A 90 3.10 22.67 -2.94
CA ILE A 90 2.64 21.37 -3.44
C ILE A 90 1.42 21.55 -4.35
N ASP A 91 0.46 22.39 -3.96
CA ASP A 91 -0.71 22.72 -4.77
C ASP A 91 -0.31 23.26 -6.14
N GLN A 92 0.58 24.25 -6.17
CA GLN A 92 1.03 24.85 -7.41
C GLN A 92 1.90 23.89 -8.25
N TYR A 93 2.62 22.97 -7.63
CA TYR A 93 3.27 21.88 -8.34
C TYR A 93 2.26 20.99 -9.07
N VAL A 94 1.18 20.58 -8.39
CA VAL A 94 0.09 19.81 -9.01
C VAL A 94 -0.60 20.60 -10.12
N MET A 95 -0.83 21.90 -9.93
CA MET A 95 -1.44 22.76 -10.96
C MET A 95 -0.60 22.87 -12.23
N ARG A 96 0.74 22.79 -12.11
CA ARG A 96 1.67 22.76 -13.24
C ARG A 96 1.79 21.37 -13.90
N GLY A 97 0.97 20.40 -13.52
CA GLY A 97 1.01 19.03 -14.05
C GLY A 97 1.95 18.09 -13.28
N GLY A 98 2.49 18.54 -12.14
CA GLY A 98 3.26 17.72 -11.23
C GLY A 98 2.42 16.58 -10.65
N LYS A 99 3.08 15.45 -10.40
CA LYS A 99 2.43 14.21 -9.93
C LYS A 99 2.91 13.92 -8.51
N VAL A 100 2.01 13.49 -7.64
CA VAL A 100 2.35 13.30 -6.22
C VAL A 100 1.98 11.90 -5.75
N PHE A 101 2.93 11.25 -5.08
CA PHE A 101 2.71 10.01 -4.35
C PHE A 101 2.73 10.29 -2.86
N TRP A 102 1.56 10.26 -2.24
CA TRP A 102 1.38 10.44 -0.82
C TRP A 102 1.30 9.09 -0.13
N MET A 103 2.15 8.89 0.87
CA MET A 103 2.06 7.77 1.80
C MET A 103 2.03 8.34 3.21
N ILE A 104 0.86 8.39 3.83
CA ILE A 104 0.59 9.23 5.00
C ILE A 104 0.04 8.39 6.13
N ASP A 105 0.64 8.53 7.31
CA ASP A 105 0.06 8.08 8.57
C ASP A 105 -0.59 9.29 9.25
N VAL A 106 -1.92 9.36 9.26
CA VAL A 106 -2.58 10.47 9.97
C VAL A 106 -2.54 10.24 11.48
N MET A 107 -2.49 8.99 11.93
CA MET A 107 -2.44 8.64 13.35
C MET A 107 -1.01 8.41 13.83
N TYR A 108 -0.73 8.79 15.08
CA TYR A 108 0.45 8.36 15.80
C TYR A 108 0.23 6.92 16.28
N ALA A 109 0.74 5.96 15.51
CA ALA A 109 0.67 4.54 15.83
C ALA A 109 1.98 3.83 15.48
N GLU A 110 3.00 4.00 16.33
CA GLU A 110 4.34 3.46 16.08
C GLU A 110 4.51 2.07 16.73
N PHE A 111 4.91 1.09 15.94
CA PHE A 111 5.12 -0.28 16.41
C PHE A 111 6.19 -0.39 17.51
N ASP A 112 7.26 0.40 17.42
CA ASP A 112 8.31 0.47 18.44
C ASP A 112 7.78 0.87 19.83
N SER A 113 6.72 1.69 19.86
CA SER A 113 6.09 2.10 21.12
C SER A 113 5.41 0.92 21.81
N LEU A 114 4.85 -0.02 21.03
CA LEU A 114 4.19 -1.20 21.57
C LEU A 114 5.14 -2.05 22.44
N TYR A 115 6.37 -2.31 21.97
CA TYR A 115 7.37 -3.07 22.73
C TYR A 115 7.95 -2.33 23.92
N LYS A 116 8.09 -1.00 23.85
CA LYS A 116 8.71 -0.19 24.91
C LYS A 116 7.78 0.06 26.10
N SER A 117 6.49 0.29 25.86
CA SER A 117 5.53 0.70 26.90
C SER A 117 4.39 -0.29 27.15
N ASN A 118 4.48 -1.52 26.60
CA ASN A 118 3.44 -2.55 26.73
C ASN A 118 2.06 -2.07 26.25
N GLY A 119 2.05 -1.15 25.27
CA GLY A 119 0.86 -0.50 24.74
C GLY A 119 1.03 0.99 24.50
N PHE A 120 0.19 1.57 23.64
CA PHE A 120 0.12 3.00 23.37
C PHE A 120 -1.32 3.43 23.04
N ILE A 121 -1.58 4.73 23.10
CA ILE A 121 -2.85 5.32 22.64
C ILE A 121 -2.60 5.94 21.27
N ALA A 122 -3.38 5.54 20.27
CA ALA A 122 -3.35 6.15 18.96
C ALA A 122 -4.16 7.46 18.95
N PHE A 123 -3.54 8.54 18.46
CA PHE A 123 -4.12 9.88 18.37
C PHE A 123 -3.70 10.58 17.07
N ASP A 124 -4.38 11.67 16.73
CA ASP A 124 -4.14 12.43 15.50
C ASP A 124 -2.80 13.17 15.51
N ARG A 125 -1.99 13.01 14.44
CA ARG A 125 -0.75 13.77 14.24
C ARG A 125 -0.99 15.23 13.86
N ASN A 126 -2.20 15.57 13.44
CA ASN A 126 -2.58 16.91 13.00
C ASN A 126 -1.64 17.45 11.91
N LEU A 127 -1.46 16.64 10.85
CA LEU A 127 -0.57 16.96 9.72
C LEU A 127 -1.04 18.17 8.90
N ASN A 128 -2.28 18.64 9.08
CA ASN A 128 -2.88 19.75 8.34
C ASN A 128 -2.87 19.51 6.82
N LEU A 129 -3.19 18.29 6.37
CA LEU A 129 -3.29 17.88 4.96
C LEU A 129 -4.71 17.47 4.55
N ASP A 130 -5.63 17.33 5.51
CA ASP A 130 -6.98 16.85 5.29
C ASP A 130 -7.76 17.74 4.33
N ASP A 131 -7.63 19.06 4.46
CA ASP A 131 -8.29 20.06 3.62
C ASP A 131 -7.83 20.01 2.16
N LEU A 132 -6.51 19.88 1.94
CA LEU A 132 -5.88 19.79 0.63
C LEU A 132 -6.28 18.51 -0.09
N LEU A 133 -6.15 17.36 0.58
CA LEU A 133 -6.54 16.07 0.00
C LEU A 133 -8.04 16.00 -0.26
N PHE A 134 -8.85 16.57 0.63
CA PHE A 134 -10.31 16.65 0.46
C PHE A 134 -10.66 17.45 -0.80
N LYS A 135 -9.98 18.58 -1.06
CA LYS A 135 -10.17 19.36 -2.29
C LYS A 135 -9.86 18.55 -3.55
N TYR A 136 -8.85 17.67 -3.49
CA TYR A 136 -8.46 16.80 -4.60
C TYR A 136 -9.34 15.57 -4.77
N GLY A 137 -10.14 15.20 -3.76
CA GLY A 137 -11.12 14.13 -3.87
C GLY A 137 -10.83 12.90 -3.01
N ALA A 138 -9.89 12.98 -2.06
CA ALA A 138 -9.57 11.89 -1.12
C ALA A 138 -9.72 12.36 0.33
N ARG A 139 -10.10 11.46 1.23
CA ARG A 139 -10.20 11.71 2.67
C ARG A 139 -9.63 10.52 3.44
N ILE A 140 -8.54 10.74 4.16
CA ILE A 140 -8.00 9.76 5.10
C ILE A 140 -8.76 9.91 6.41
N ASN A 141 -9.35 8.83 6.90
CA ASN A 141 -10.14 8.84 8.13
C ASN A 141 -9.24 8.67 9.36
N GLN A 142 -9.62 9.30 10.46
CA GLN A 142 -8.91 9.20 11.74
C GLN A 142 -9.34 7.94 12.49
N ASN A 143 -8.98 6.77 11.96
CA ASN A 143 -9.30 5.46 12.52
C ASN A 143 -8.20 4.45 12.22
N LEU A 144 -8.23 3.30 12.88
CA LEU A 144 -7.32 2.20 12.59
C LEU A 144 -8.09 1.04 11.97
N LEU A 145 -7.54 0.49 10.88
CA LEU A 145 -8.08 -0.69 10.24
C LEU A 145 -7.46 -1.94 10.83
N GLN A 146 -8.32 -2.86 11.25
CA GLN A 146 -7.96 -4.22 11.63
C GLN A 146 -8.53 -5.21 10.60
N ASP A 147 -7.84 -6.31 10.36
CA ASP A 147 -8.30 -7.36 9.46
C ASP A 147 -7.94 -8.75 9.98
N MET A 148 -8.82 -9.73 9.75
CA MET A 148 -8.52 -11.14 10.01
C MET A 148 -7.50 -11.70 9.01
N GLN A 149 -7.42 -11.12 7.81
CA GLN A 149 -6.36 -11.35 6.84
C GLN A 149 -5.16 -10.46 7.19
N CYS A 150 -4.34 -10.94 8.13
CA CYS A 150 -3.23 -10.17 8.68
C CYS A 150 -1.94 -10.98 8.79
N ASP A 151 -0.85 -10.25 8.93
CA ASP A 151 0.48 -10.80 9.12
C ASP A 151 0.70 -11.25 10.58
N GLN A 152 1.78 -12.02 10.80
CA GLN A 152 2.11 -12.61 12.09
C GLN A 152 3.23 -11.85 12.79
N LEU A 153 3.07 -11.67 14.10
CA LEU A 153 4.09 -11.12 14.97
C LEU A 153 4.67 -12.19 15.90
N GLY A 154 5.97 -12.09 16.17
CA GLY A 154 6.62 -12.89 17.19
C GLY A 154 6.36 -12.34 18.58
N GLN A 155 5.71 -13.14 19.42
CA GLN A 155 5.53 -12.89 20.85
C GLN A 155 6.44 -13.83 21.65
N MET A 156 7.19 -13.29 22.62
CA MET A 156 7.86 -14.13 23.60
C MET A 156 6.86 -14.58 24.66
N SER A 157 6.85 -15.86 25.01
CA SER A 157 6.04 -16.35 26.13
C SER A 157 6.46 -15.66 27.42
N GLY A 158 5.48 -15.34 28.27
CA GLY A 158 5.72 -14.70 29.57
C GLY A 158 6.37 -15.62 30.61
N ASP A 159 6.82 -16.83 30.24
CA ASP A 159 7.57 -17.72 31.12
C ASP A 159 9.04 -17.27 31.17
N PRO A 160 9.52 -16.73 32.30
CA PRO A 160 10.89 -16.25 32.43
C PRO A 160 11.93 -17.37 32.44
N GLN A 161 11.53 -18.62 32.73
CA GLN A 161 12.45 -19.76 32.81
C GLN A 161 12.65 -20.43 31.45
N ASN A 162 11.64 -20.42 30.58
CA ASN A 162 11.71 -20.96 29.22
C ASN A 162 11.01 -20.02 28.22
N PRO A 163 11.65 -18.92 27.80
CA PRO A 163 11.08 -18.03 26.81
C PRO A 163 10.96 -18.74 25.46
N GLN A 164 9.74 -19.13 25.08
CA GLN A 164 9.41 -19.66 23.77
C GLN A 164 8.81 -18.56 22.91
N ARG A 165 9.33 -18.40 21.69
CA ARG A 165 8.76 -17.47 20.71
C ARG A 165 7.59 -18.15 20.01
N ARG A 166 6.39 -17.58 20.13
CA ARG A 166 5.20 -17.99 19.38
C ARG A 166 4.82 -16.95 18.34
N LEU A 167 4.32 -17.40 17.19
CA LEU A 167 3.78 -16.51 16.16
C LEU A 167 2.28 -16.32 16.41
N VAL A 168 1.83 -15.08 16.36
CA VAL A 168 0.43 -14.72 16.58
C VAL A 168 -0.02 -13.79 15.46
N ASN A 169 -1.18 -14.07 14.88
CA ASN A 169 -1.81 -13.21 13.90
C ASN A 169 -2.13 -11.85 14.55
N TRP A 170 -1.71 -10.75 13.91
CA TRP A 170 -1.88 -9.41 14.45
C TRP A 170 -2.80 -8.57 13.56
N PRO A 171 -4.09 -8.41 13.90
CA PRO A 171 -5.05 -7.76 13.01
C PRO A 171 -4.72 -6.34 12.60
N PHE A 172 -3.89 -5.63 13.37
CA PHE A 172 -3.42 -4.30 13.00
C PHE A 172 -2.39 -4.28 11.86
N PHE A 173 -1.89 -5.44 11.43
CA PHE A 173 -1.00 -5.59 10.28
C PHE A 173 -1.74 -6.27 9.13
N PRO A 174 -2.79 -5.65 8.56
CA PRO A 174 -3.58 -6.31 7.55
C PRO A 174 -2.76 -6.50 6.26
N ILE A 175 -3.04 -7.60 5.57
CA ILE A 175 -2.50 -7.88 4.24
C ILE A 175 -3.55 -7.40 3.25
N LEU A 176 -3.29 -6.27 2.60
CA LEU A 176 -4.24 -5.60 1.72
C LEU A 176 -4.27 -6.28 0.35
N ASN A 177 -5.49 -6.45 -0.16
CA ASN A 177 -5.76 -6.98 -1.48
C ASN A 177 -5.63 -5.89 -2.54
N GLY A 178 -4.96 -6.22 -3.65
CA GLY A 178 -4.96 -5.39 -4.83
C GLY A 178 -6.30 -5.39 -5.57
N THR A 179 -6.57 -4.32 -6.30
CA THR A 179 -7.75 -4.20 -7.18
C THR A 179 -7.42 -4.59 -8.62
N ASN A 180 -8.39 -4.43 -9.53
CA ASN A 180 -8.20 -4.69 -10.96
C ASN A 180 -7.31 -3.65 -11.68
N HIS A 181 -6.86 -2.60 -10.99
CA HIS A 181 -5.98 -1.59 -11.58
C HIS A 181 -4.55 -2.13 -11.77
N PRO A 182 -3.86 -1.84 -12.89
CA PRO A 182 -2.51 -2.35 -13.18
C PRO A 182 -1.49 -2.18 -12.05
N ILE A 183 -1.59 -1.09 -11.28
CA ILE A 183 -0.71 -0.82 -10.13
C ILE A 183 -0.75 -1.96 -9.11
N SER A 184 -1.93 -2.49 -8.84
CA SER A 184 -2.20 -3.42 -7.74
C SER A 184 -2.64 -4.81 -8.20
N LYS A 185 -2.86 -5.00 -9.50
CA LYS A 185 -3.42 -6.24 -10.02
C LYS A 185 -2.41 -7.39 -9.86
N ASN A 186 -2.90 -8.54 -9.42
CA ASN A 186 -2.13 -9.78 -9.25
C ASN A 186 -0.97 -9.69 -8.26
N LEU A 187 -0.99 -8.70 -7.35
CA LEU A 187 -0.06 -8.67 -6.22
C LEU A 187 -0.44 -9.75 -5.20
N ASP A 188 0.56 -10.38 -4.59
CA ASP A 188 0.41 -11.46 -3.59
C ASP A 188 -0.16 -10.98 -2.24
N GLY A 189 -0.45 -9.67 -2.14
CA GLY A 189 -0.89 -8.98 -0.93
C GLY A 189 0.15 -7.95 -0.49
N VAL A 190 -0.32 -6.80 -0.06
CA VAL A 190 0.52 -5.70 0.44
C VAL A 190 0.39 -5.61 1.94
N ARG A 191 1.49 -5.82 2.67
CA ARG A 191 1.51 -5.72 4.12
C ARG A 191 1.44 -4.26 4.53
N SER A 192 0.53 -3.95 5.44
CA SER A 192 0.36 -2.62 6.06
C SER A 192 0.57 -2.70 7.57
N ILE A 193 0.88 -1.58 8.21
CA ILE A 193 1.12 -1.49 9.65
C ILE A 193 0.28 -0.33 10.19
N PHE A 194 -0.70 -0.65 11.04
CA PHE A 194 -1.66 0.33 11.58
C PHE A 194 -2.31 1.26 10.53
N PRO A 195 -2.75 0.75 9.37
CA PRO A 195 -3.27 1.60 8.31
C PRO A 195 -4.55 2.32 8.72
N ASN A 196 -4.76 3.50 8.14
CA ASN A 196 -6.02 4.23 8.22
C ASN A 196 -6.93 3.84 7.05
N THR A 197 -8.23 4.00 7.24
CA THR A 197 -9.18 3.83 6.12
C THR A 197 -9.29 5.11 5.30
N MET A 198 -9.71 4.99 4.05
CA MET A 198 -9.85 6.12 3.15
C MET A 198 -11.14 6.09 2.35
N ASP A 199 -11.75 7.27 2.21
CA ASP A 199 -12.91 7.52 1.38
C ASP A 199 -12.58 8.47 0.23
N THR A 200 -13.41 8.46 -0.79
CA THR A 200 -13.36 9.45 -1.88
C THR A 200 -14.46 10.48 -1.72
N VAL A 201 -14.16 11.73 -2.05
CA VAL A 201 -15.13 12.83 -2.02
C VAL A 201 -15.34 13.42 -3.41
N LYS A 202 -16.47 14.11 -3.61
CA LYS A 202 -16.79 14.69 -4.92
C LYS A 202 -15.79 15.79 -5.27
N ALA A 203 -15.09 15.60 -6.39
CA ALA A 203 -14.19 16.57 -6.99
C ALA A 203 -14.43 16.56 -8.51
N GLN A 204 -14.74 17.72 -9.08
CA GLN A 204 -15.15 17.86 -10.48
C GLN A 204 -13.98 17.60 -11.42
N GLY A 205 -14.17 16.73 -12.41
CA GLY A 205 -13.12 16.38 -13.38
C GLY A 205 -12.05 15.43 -12.85
N ILE A 206 -12.25 14.83 -11.66
CA ILE A 206 -11.32 13.86 -11.06
C ILE A 206 -11.96 12.46 -11.03
N LYS A 207 -11.37 11.54 -11.77
CA LYS A 207 -11.61 10.09 -11.70
C LYS A 207 -10.90 9.55 -10.46
N LYS A 208 -11.60 8.71 -9.69
CA LYS A 208 -11.03 8.02 -8.51
C LYS A 208 -11.04 6.52 -8.75
N THR A 209 -9.90 5.88 -8.53
CA THR A 209 -9.74 4.43 -8.64
C THR A 209 -9.09 3.91 -7.37
N PHE A 210 -9.78 3.04 -6.63
CA PHE A 210 -9.18 2.39 -5.46
C PHE A 210 -8.08 1.41 -5.91
N LEU A 211 -6.98 1.33 -5.15
CA LEU A 211 -5.82 0.51 -5.47
C LEU A 211 -5.63 -0.65 -4.49
N LEU A 212 -5.77 -0.39 -3.19
CA LEU A 212 -5.63 -1.38 -2.13
C LEU A 212 -6.86 -1.37 -1.22
N ARG A 213 -7.31 -2.57 -0.84
CA ARG A 213 -8.48 -2.78 0.02
C ARG A 213 -8.22 -3.84 1.07
N SER A 214 -8.91 -3.74 2.20
CA SER A 214 -9.03 -4.80 3.19
C SER A 214 -9.69 -6.06 2.61
N SER A 215 -9.68 -7.15 3.36
CA SER A 215 -10.51 -8.32 3.08
C SER A 215 -11.99 -8.05 3.38
N SER A 216 -12.82 -9.08 3.20
CA SER A 216 -14.23 -9.07 3.64
C SER A 216 -14.42 -9.23 5.14
N ASN A 217 -13.34 -9.36 5.91
CA ASN A 217 -13.36 -9.64 7.34
C ASN A 217 -12.53 -8.59 8.08
N ALA A 218 -12.90 -7.33 7.89
CA ALA A 218 -12.24 -6.19 8.49
C ALA A 218 -13.06 -5.56 9.62
N ARG A 219 -12.39 -4.78 10.45
CA ARG A 219 -12.96 -3.99 11.54
C ARG A 219 -12.27 -2.64 11.57
N VAL A 220 -13.05 -1.60 11.86
CA VAL A 220 -12.53 -0.23 11.99
C VAL A 220 -12.64 0.19 13.44
N LEU A 221 -11.53 0.66 14.00
CA LEU A 221 -11.43 1.13 15.37
C LEU A 221 -11.33 2.66 15.37
N SER A 222 -12.33 3.33 15.92
CA SER A 222 -12.34 4.78 16.09
C SER A 222 -11.32 5.20 17.16
N THR A 223 -10.71 6.37 16.98
CA THR A 223 -9.76 6.95 17.92
C THR A 223 -10.44 7.87 18.95
N PRO A 224 -9.83 8.08 20.14
CA PRO A 224 -8.58 7.48 20.62
C PRO A 224 -8.71 5.98 20.89
N ALA A 225 -7.74 5.21 20.42
CA ALA A 225 -7.73 3.75 20.53
C ALA A 225 -6.51 3.30 21.33
N LYS A 226 -6.73 2.53 22.41
CA LYS A 226 -5.64 1.87 23.14
C LYS A 226 -5.25 0.59 22.38
N ILE A 227 -3.97 0.46 22.08
CA ILE A 227 -3.38 -0.72 21.45
C ILE A 227 -2.39 -1.31 22.46
N ASP A 228 -2.57 -2.56 22.84
CA ASP A 228 -1.68 -3.27 23.76
C ASP A 228 -1.56 -4.75 23.37
N PHE A 229 -0.60 -5.44 23.98
CA PHE A 229 -0.38 -6.86 23.75
C PHE A 229 -1.41 -7.77 24.44
N GLU A 230 -2.35 -7.23 25.22
CA GLU A 230 -3.45 -8.01 25.79
C GLU A 230 -4.32 -8.61 24.68
N PHE A 231 -4.41 -7.88 23.56
CA PHE A 231 -5.03 -8.35 22.31
C PHE A 231 -4.39 -9.64 21.74
N LEU A 232 -3.15 -10.00 22.13
CA LEU A 232 -2.51 -11.25 21.74
C LEU A 232 -2.87 -12.45 22.63
N GLN A 233 -3.48 -12.21 23.79
CA GLN A 233 -3.83 -13.27 24.73
C GLN A 233 -5.18 -13.91 24.41
N ILE A 234 -6.10 -13.13 23.81
CA ILE A 234 -7.45 -13.55 23.45
C ILE A 234 -7.58 -13.51 21.93
N ALA A 235 -8.00 -14.61 21.32
CA ALA A 235 -8.25 -14.62 19.89
C ALA A 235 -9.34 -13.59 19.53
N PRO A 236 -9.14 -12.79 18.47
CA PRO A 236 -10.12 -11.78 18.07
C PRO A 236 -11.49 -12.42 17.80
N ASP A 237 -12.55 -11.82 18.34
CA ASP A 237 -13.91 -12.25 18.06
C ASP A 237 -14.25 -11.94 16.60
N ALA A 238 -14.41 -13.00 15.80
CA ALA A 238 -14.70 -12.92 14.38
C ALA A 238 -16.00 -12.15 14.08
N ASN A 239 -16.95 -12.11 15.02
CA ASN A 239 -18.22 -11.39 14.86
C ASN A 239 -18.02 -9.87 14.83
N LEU A 240 -16.88 -9.35 15.30
CA LEU A 240 -16.56 -7.92 15.26
C LEU A 240 -15.99 -7.48 13.91
N PHE A 241 -15.63 -8.42 13.02
CA PHE A 241 -15.00 -8.17 11.73
C PHE A 241 -16.04 -8.22 10.60
N THR A 242 -16.94 -7.25 10.61
CA THR A 242 -18.11 -7.19 9.70
C THR A 242 -17.91 -6.29 8.49
N ILE A 243 -16.86 -5.47 8.49
CA ILE A 243 -16.60 -4.48 7.45
C ILE A 243 -15.87 -5.18 6.28
N ARG A 244 -16.22 -4.80 5.06
CA ARG A 244 -15.74 -5.44 3.84
C ARG A 244 -15.04 -4.45 2.92
N ASP A 245 -13.97 -4.90 2.27
CA ASP A 245 -13.37 -4.24 1.10
C ASP A 245 -13.06 -2.75 1.30
N THR A 246 -12.61 -2.39 2.51
CA THR A 246 -12.35 -0.99 2.90
C THR A 246 -11.08 -0.49 2.25
N ALA A 247 -11.12 0.69 1.64
CA ALA A 247 -9.99 1.22 0.89
C ALA A 247 -8.90 1.80 1.80
N VAL A 248 -7.64 1.58 1.40
CA VAL A 248 -6.44 2.15 2.02
C VAL A 248 -5.59 2.94 1.01
N ALA A 249 -5.74 2.67 -0.29
CA ALA A 249 -5.05 3.43 -1.35
C ALA A 249 -6.00 3.82 -2.50
N VAL A 250 -5.81 5.02 -3.06
CA VAL A 250 -6.61 5.57 -4.17
C VAL A 250 -5.72 6.33 -5.15
N LEU A 251 -6.02 6.17 -6.42
CA LEU A 251 -5.48 6.94 -7.54
C LEU A 251 -6.51 8.00 -7.95
N LEU A 252 -6.06 9.24 -8.07
CA LEU A 252 -6.81 10.40 -8.53
C LEU A 252 -6.25 10.86 -9.87
N GLU A 253 -7.09 10.97 -10.90
CA GLU A 253 -6.68 11.35 -12.26
C GLU A 253 -7.59 12.43 -12.83
N GLY A 254 -7.02 13.41 -13.51
CA GLY A 254 -7.74 14.43 -14.27
C GLY A 254 -7.25 15.84 -13.99
N LYS A 255 -8.12 16.83 -14.23
CA LYS A 255 -7.76 18.25 -14.11
C LYS A 255 -8.05 18.78 -12.71
N PHE A 256 -7.00 18.94 -11.92
CA PHE A 256 -7.10 19.42 -10.54
C PHE A 256 -7.43 20.91 -10.48
N GLN A 257 -8.13 21.30 -9.42
CA GLN A 257 -8.40 22.69 -9.09
C GLN A 257 -7.61 23.07 -7.83
N SER A 258 -6.96 24.23 -7.85
CA SER A 258 -6.19 24.71 -6.72
C SER A 258 -7.07 24.91 -5.51
N PHE A 259 -6.62 24.44 -4.35
CA PHE A 259 -7.22 24.72 -3.05
C PHE A 259 -7.19 26.21 -2.71
N TYR A 260 -6.22 26.93 -3.25
CA TYR A 260 -6.00 28.35 -3.00
C TYR A 260 -6.70 29.28 -3.99
N THR A 261 -7.53 28.75 -4.89
CA THR A 261 -8.36 29.56 -5.82
C THR A 261 -9.14 30.61 -5.05
N GLY A 262 -8.90 31.89 -5.33
CA GLY A 262 -9.56 33.03 -4.67
C GLY A 262 -9.09 33.31 -3.23
N ARG A 263 -8.04 32.64 -2.74
CA ARG A 263 -7.48 32.81 -1.38
C ARG A 263 -6.06 33.38 -1.37
N VAL A 264 -5.38 33.42 -2.51
CA VAL A 264 -4.02 33.94 -2.63
C VAL A 264 -4.00 35.47 -2.58
N SER A 265 -3.16 36.03 -1.71
CA SER A 265 -2.95 37.48 -1.64
C SER A 265 -2.11 37.97 -2.82
N LYS A 266 -2.28 39.25 -3.19
CA LYS A 266 -1.51 39.86 -4.28
C LYS A 266 0.01 39.73 -4.07
N ALA A 267 0.48 39.91 -2.84
CA ALA A 267 1.90 39.77 -2.50
C ALA A 267 2.45 38.36 -2.77
N VAL A 268 1.67 37.31 -2.47
CA VAL A 268 2.08 35.93 -2.73
C VAL A 268 2.08 35.64 -4.24
N ALA A 269 1.07 36.12 -4.96
CA ALA A 269 1.02 35.99 -6.42
C ALA A 269 2.20 36.72 -7.10
N ASP A 270 2.51 37.94 -6.66
CA ASP A 270 3.64 38.72 -7.16
C ASP A 270 4.99 38.04 -6.86
N SER A 271 5.13 37.44 -5.67
CA SER A 271 6.32 36.64 -5.33
C SER A 271 6.47 35.39 -6.19
N LEU A 272 5.38 34.71 -6.53
CA LEU A 272 5.42 33.54 -7.41
C LEU A 272 5.79 33.96 -8.85
N ASN A 273 5.25 35.08 -9.32
CA ASN A 273 5.58 35.67 -10.62
C ASN A 273 7.05 36.06 -10.73
N SER A 274 7.69 36.56 -9.66
CA SER A 274 9.11 36.93 -9.70
C SER A 274 10.04 35.73 -9.87
N TYR A 275 9.59 34.53 -9.47
CA TYR A 275 10.27 33.25 -9.73
C TYR A 275 9.91 32.64 -11.10
N GLY A 276 9.10 33.32 -11.93
CA GLY A 276 8.66 32.80 -13.22
C GLY A 276 7.62 31.68 -13.13
N VAL A 277 7.00 31.49 -11.96
CA VAL A 277 5.99 30.44 -11.72
C VAL A 277 4.65 31.06 -11.34
N PRO A 278 3.90 31.64 -12.30
CA PRO A 278 2.65 32.33 -11.99
C PRO A 278 1.65 31.41 -11.28
N PHE A 279 0.80 32.00 -10.44
CA PHE A 279 -0.24 31.25 -9.74
C PHE A 279 -1.30 30.71 -10.72
N ILE A 280 -1.58 29.43 -10.65
CA ILE A 280 -2.52 28.72 -11.51
C ILE A 280 -3.71 28.22 -10.67
N ASN A 281 -4.92 28.56 -11.09
CA ASN A 281 -6.16 28.16 -10.40
C ASN A 281 -6.59 26.73 -10.73
N ARG A 282 -6.21 26.22 -11.90
CA ARG A 282 -6.64 24.91 -12.41
C ARG A 282 -5.57 24.34 -13.33
N SER A 283 -5.28 23.05 -13.20
CA SER A 283 -4.35 22.39 -14.11
C SER A 283 -4.88 22.37 -15.54
N GLU A 284 -4.03 22.72 -16.50
CA GLU A 284 -4.36 22.68 -17.92
C GLU A 284 -4.32 21.25 -18.47
N GLN A 285 -3.35 20.48 -17.99
CA GLN A 285 -3.15 19.07 -18.30
C GLN A 285 -3.75 18.15 -17.24
N ASP A 286 -3.98 16.89 -17.62
CA ASP A 286 -4.41 15.85 -16.70
C ASP A 286 -3.24 15.47 -15.79
N GLY A 287 -3.44 15.63 -14.49
CA GLY A 287 -2.50 15.19 -13.47
C GLY A 287 -2.85 13.80 -12.95
N LYS A 288 -1.90 13.20 -12.23
CA LYS A 288 -2.09 11.95 -11.48
C LYS A 288 -1.60 12.14 -10.05
N MET A 289 -2.33 11.62 -9.08
CA MET A 289 -1.95 11.59 -7.69
C MET A 289 -2.36 10.27 -7.07
N ILE A 290 -1.46 9.64 -6.30
CA ILE A 290 -1.77 8.45 -5.52
C ILE A 290 -1.73 8.84 -4.05
N VAL A 291 -2.76 8.46 -3.30
CA VAL A 291 -2.83 8.64 -1.85
C VAL A 291 -2.93 7.26 -1.19
N VAL A 292 -2.06 7.01 -0.23
CA VAL A 292 -2.00 5.78 0.55
C VAL A 292 -2.07 6.17 2.02
N ALA A 293 -3.05 5.61 2.72
CA ALA A 293 -3.34 5.86 4.13
C ALA A 293 -2.48 4.99 5.07
N ASP A 294 -1.25 4.72 4.65
CA ASP A 294 -0.21 4.01 5.39
C ASP A 294 1.17 4.27 4.75
N GLY A 295 2.04 4.94 5.48
CA GLY A 295 3.43 5.21 5.16
C GLY A 295 4.35 4.01 5.37
N ASP A 296 4.01 3.11 6.28
CA ASP A 296 4.81 1.93 6.63
C ASP A 296 4.86 0.87 5.51
N ILE A 297 3.99 0.97 4.50
CA ILE A 297 4.06 0.12 3.30
C ILE A 297 5.42 0.23 2.60
N ALA A 298 6.05 1.41 2.62
CA ALA A 298 7.38 1.63 2.00
C ALA A 298 8.52 1.73 3.02
N VAL A 299 8.23 1.51 4.31
CA VAL A 299 9.26 1.42 5.35
C VAL A 299 9.76 -0.02 5.39
N ASN A 300 11.08 -0.18 5.46
CA ASN A 300 11.71 -1.48 5.67
C ASN A 300 12.08 -1.66 7.14
N GLU A 301 12.00 -2.91 7.60
CA GLU A 301 12.55 -3.30 8.89
C GLU A 301 14.10 -3.40 8.78
N ILE A 302 14.79 -3.29 9.92
CA ILE A 302 16.26 -3.34 9.98
C ILE A 302 16.68 -4.55 10.80
N SER A 303 17.44 -5.45 10.16
CA SER A 303 18.02 -6.62 10.81
C SER A 303 19.29 -6.21 11.55
N PRO A 304 19.46 -6.59 12.83
CA PRO A 304 20.73 -6.39 13.53
C PRO A 304 21.93 -7.07 12.85
N GLN A 305 21.69 -8.12 12.06
CA GLN A 305 22.73 -8.93 11.42
C GLN A 305 22.90 -8.63 9.93
N GLN A 306 21.78 -8.41 9.22
CA GLN A 306 21.75 -8.27 7.75
C GLN A 306 21.58 -6.82 7.29
N GLY A 307 21.32 -5.88 8.21
CA GLY A 307 21.03 -4.49 7.88
C GLY A 307 19.61 -4.28 7.34
N PRO A 308 19.37 -3.24 6.53
CA PRO A 308 18.06 -2.96 5.95
C PRO A 308 17.52 -4.13 5.11
N MET A 309 16.27 -4.51 5.37
CA MET A 309 15.60 -5.58 4.63
C MET A 309 14.79 -5.06 3.44
N PRO A 310 14.32 -5.94 2.55
CA PRO A 310 13.33 -5.56 1.55
C PRO A 310 12.03 -5.02 2.19
N MET A 311 11.37 -4.07 1.53
CA MET A 311 10.04 -3.59 1.92
C MET A 311 9.05 -4.76 2.04
N GLY A 312 8.23 -4.77 3.09
CA GLY A 312 7.26 -5.83 3.33
C GLY A 312 7.87 -7.17 3.75
N HIS A 313 9.14 -7.22 4.15
CA HIS A 313 9.71 -8.44 4.74
C HIS A 313 9.30 -8.61 6.21
N ASN A 314 8.82 -9.80 6.58
CA ASN A 314 8.57 -10.18 7.96
C ASN A 314 9.68 -11.12 8.47
N PHE A 315 10.46 -10.67 9.46
CA PHE A 315 11.54 -11.45 10.06
C PHE A 315 11.12 -12.76 10.71
N TYR A 316 9.89 -12.80 11.22
CA TYR A 316 9.41 -13.94 12.00
C TYR A 316 8.95 -15.09 11.11
N THR A 317 8.35 -14.78 9.96
CA THR A 317 7.87 -15.77 8.99
C THR A 317 8.84 -15.99 7.84
N GLY A 318 9.77 -15.06 7.61
CA GLY A 318 10.66 -15.03 6.44
C GLY A 318 9.94 -14.64 5.15
N HIS A 319 8.66 -14.29 5.22
CA HIS A 319 7.85 -13.95 4.05
C HIS A 319 8.11 -12.51 3.61
N THR A 320 8.15 -12.27 2.29
CA THR A 320 8.24 -10.91 1.71
C THR A 320 7.00 -10.65 0.88
N PHE A 321 6.20 -9.67 1.30
CA PHE A 321 4.97 -9.27 0.62
C PHE A 321 5.23 -8.37 -0.59
N ALA A 322 4.19 -8.10 -1.38
CA ALA A 322 4.28 -7.34 -2.64
C ALA A 322 4.39 -5.81 -2.45
N ASN A 323 4.89 -5.35 -1.30
CA ASN A 323 5.05 -3.93 -0.95
C ASN A 323 5.95 -3.19 -1.96
N LYS A 324 7.11 -3.78 -2.26
CA LYS A 324 8.05 -3.24 -3.24
C LYS A 324 7.44 -3.12 -4.63
N ASP A 325 6.70 -4.14 -5.06
CA ASP A 325 6.02 -4.15 -6.36
C ASP A 325 4.94 -3.06 -6.42
N PHE A 326 4.12 -2.93 -5.38
CA PHE A 326 3.12 -1.86 -5.30
C PHE A 326 3.76 -0.46 -5.37
N PHE A 327 4.84 -0.24 -4.61
CA PHE A 327 5.59 1.02 -4.59
C PHE A 327 6.16 1.36 -5.98
N LEU A 328 6.82 0.39 -6.61
CA LEU A 328 7.39 0.53 -7.96
C LEU A 328 6.31 0.81 -9.01
N ASN A 329 5.25 -0.01 -9.03
CA ASN A 329 4.17 0.15 -9.99
C ASN A 329 3.46 1.51 -9.83
N SER A 330 3.36 2.02 -8.59
CA SER A 330 2.76 3.33 -8.31
C SER A 330 3.59 4.44 -8.94
N ILE A 331 4.91 4.44 -8.73
CA ILE A 331 5.79 5.45 -9.33
C ILE A 331 5.82 5.33 -10.84
N GLU A 332 5.94 4.11 -11.36
CA GLU A 332 5.96 3.83 -12.78
C GLU A 332 4.70 4.37 -13.47
N TYR A 333 3.51 4.10 -12.90
CA TYR A 333 2.25 4.62 -13.42
C TYR A 333 2.14 6.15 -13.38
N LEU A 334 2.78 6.78 -12.38
CA LEU A 334 2.84 8.23 -12.30
C LEU A 334 3.75 8.76 -13.40
N VAL A 335 5.01 8.34 -13.48
CA VAL A 335 5.99 9.03 -14.33
C VAL A 335 5.98 8.58 -15.78
N ASN A 336 5.59 7.34 -16.07
CA ASN A 336 5.69 6.80 -17.40
C ASN A 336 4.39 7.02 -18.21
N PRO A 337 4.45 7.65 -19.39
CA PRO A 337 3.31 7.76 -20.29
C PRO A 337 2.99 6.47 -21.05
N SER A 338 3.88 5.48 -21.04
CA SER A 338 3.66 4.24 -21.76
C SER A 338 2.67 3.34 -21.00
N ASP A 339 1.64 2.84 -21.69
CA ASP A 339 0.64 1.90 -21.14
C ASP A 339 1.25 0.50 -20.88
N ILE A 340 2.56 0.40 -20.63
CA ILE A 340 3.25 -0.88 -20.41
C ILE A 340 2.68 -1.59 -19.18
N LEU A 341 2.30 -0.86 -18.14
CA LEU A 341 1.62 -1.45 -16.99
C LEU A 341 0.25 -2.08 -17.37
N GLU A 342 -0.46 -1.55 -18.36
CA GLU A 342 -1.75 -2.09 -18.82
C GLU A 342 -1.61 -3.49 -19.43
N THR A 343 -0.42 -3.91 -19.86
CA THR A 343 -0.18 -5.28 -20.32
C THR A 343 -0.41 -6.32 -19.21
N ARG A 344 -0.16 -5.95 -17.93
CA ARG A 344 -0.48 -6.79 -16.76
C ARG A 344 -1.98 -6.92 -16.52
N ALA A 345 -2.81 -6.05 -17.12
CA ALA A 345 -4.24 -6.01 -16.89
C ALA A 345 -5.03 -7.11 -17.61
N LYS A 346 -4.42 -7.93 -18.48
CA LYS A 346 -5.18 -8.86 -19.33
C LYS A 346 -5.58 -10.20 -18.68
N ASP A 347 -5.06 -10.56 -17.50
CA ASP A 347 -5.26 -11.92 -16.96
C ASP A 347 -5.98 -12.06 -15.61
N TYR A 348 -6.36 -13.30 -15.29
CA TYR A 348 -7.13 -13.75 -14.11
C TYR A 348 -6.44 -13.45 -12.76
N THR A 349 -7.22 -12.99 -11.77
CA THR A 349 -6.74 -12.61 -10.44
C THR A 349 -6.53 -13.80 -9.52
N LEU A 350 -5.34 -13.92 -8.91
CA LEU A 350 -5.16 -14.70 -7.69
C LEU A 350 -5.74 -13.89 -6.52
N ARG A 351 -6.73 -14.45 -5.83
CA ARG A 351 -7.30 -13.84 -4.62
C ARG A 351 -6.82 -14.62 -3.41
N LEU A 352 -6.45 -13.89 -2.35
CA LEU A 352 -6.18 -14.49 -1.05
C LEU A 352 -7.44 -15.21 -0.55
N LEU A 353 -7.21 -16.29 0.20
CA LEU A 353 -8.29 -17.09 0.76
C LEU A 353 -8.93 -16.38 1.95
N ASP A 354 -10.26 -16.43 2.03
CA ASP A 354 -11.03 -15.85 3.13
C ASP A 354 -10.76 -16.63 4.44
N PRO A 355 -10.13 -16.02 5.46
CA PRO A 355 -9.70 -16.73 6.66
C PRO A 355 -10.87 -17.27 7.50
N ILE A 356 -12.03 -16.60 7.51
CA ILE A 356 -13.21 -17.06 8.25
C ILE A 356 -13.76 -18.32 7.57
N LYS A 357 -13.95 -18.27 6.25
CA LYS A 357 -14.45 -19.43 5.49
C LYS A 357 -13.48 -20.61 5.51
N VAL A 358 -12.17 -20.34 5.48
CA VAL A 358 -11.14 -21.40 5.60
C VAL A 358 -11.25 -22.08 6.97
N LYS A 359 -11.48 -21.31 8.05
CA LYS A 359 -11.64 -21.87 9.39
C LYS A 359 -12.92 -22.68 9.53
N GLU A 360 -14.05 -22.17 9.05
CA GLU A 360 -15.36 -22.85 9.12
C GLU A 360 -15.43 -24.09 8.23
N GLY A 361 -14.89 -24.02 7.01
CA GLY A 361 -14.94 -25.11 6.04
C GLY A 361 -13.84 -26.17 6.20
N LYS A 362 -12.90 -25.98 7.14
CA LYS A 362 -11.68 -26.81 7.26
C LYS A 362 -11.98 -28.31 7.31
N THR A 363 -12.91 -28.73 8.18
CA THR A 363 -13.26 -30.14 8.39
C THR A 363 -13.91 -30.76 7.16
N LEU A 364 -14.81 -30.02 6.50
CA LEU A 364 -15.45 -30.46 5.26
C LEU A 364 -14.42 -30.67 4.15
N TRP A 365 -13.55 -29.68 3.91
CA TRP A 365 -12.52 -29.78 2.87
C TRP A 365 -11.47 -30.86 3.17
N GLN A 366 -11.10 -31.04 4.45
CA GLN A 366 -10.25 -32.16 4.87
C GLN A 366 -10.91 -33.51 4.59
N PHE A 367 -12.20 -33.66 4.92
CA PHE A 367 -12.93 -34.89 4.65
C PHE A 367 -13.03 -35.17 3.14
N ILE A 368 -13.37 -34.17 2.33
CA ILE A 368 -13.43 -34.31 0.87
C ILE A 368 -12.06 -34.72 0.30
N ASN A 369 -10.98 -34.07 0.73
CA ASN A 369 -9.63 -34.35 0.23
C ASN A 369 -9.09 -35.73 0.66
N ILE A 370 -9.57 -36.29 1.78
CA ILE A 370 -9.21 -37.65 2.22
C ILE A 370 -10.12 -38.71 1.57
N ALA A 371 -11.44 -38.48 1.57
CA ALA A 371 -12.42 -39.44 1.08
C ALA A 371 -12.38 -39.60 -0.44
N THR A 372 -12.13 -38.51 -1.19
CA THR A 372 -12.18 -38.55 -2.66
C THR A 372 -11.12 -39.46 -3.28
N PRO A 373 -9.82 -39.38 -2.91
CA PRO A 373 -8.81 -40.31 -3.42
C PRO A 373 -9.11 -41.77 -3.06
N ILE A 374 -9.60 -42.04 -1.85
CA ILE A 374 -9.95 -43.39 -1.39
C ILE A 374 -11.10 -43.95 -2.23
N LEU A 375 -12.16 -43.16 -2.44
CA LEU A 375 -13.29 -43.55 -3.27
C LEU A 375 -12.88 -43.80 -4.72
N LEU A 376 -11.97 -42.98 -5.27
CA LEU A 376 -11.44 -43.18 -6.62
C LEU A 376 -10.66 -44.50 -6.74
N VAL A 377 -9.86 -44.86 -5.74
CA VAL A 377 -9.13 -46.15 -5.72
C VAL A 377 -10.09 -47.34 -5.63
N ILE A 378 -11.11 -47.26 -4.77
CA ILE A 378 -12.13 -48.32 -4.65
C ILE A 378 -12.92 -48.46 -5.95
N LEU A 379 -13.34 -47.35 -6.54
CA LEU A 379 -14.07 -47.33 -7.81
C LEU A 379 -13.23 -47.93 -8.93
N PHE A 380 -11.95 -47.56 -9.01
CA PHE A 380 -11.01 -48.12 -10.00
C PHE A 380 -10.82 -49.62 -9.79
N GLY A 381 -10.66 -50.07 -8.54
CA GLY A 381 -10.57 -51.49 -8.19
C GLY A 381 -11.82 -52.26 -8.60
N PHE A 382 -13.02 -51.71 -8.36
CA PHE A 382 -14.28 -52.33 -8.75
C PHE A 382 -14.45 -52.41 -10.27
N ILE A 383 -14.15 -51.33 -10.99
CA ILE A 383 -14.18 -51.28 -12.46
C ILE A 383 -13.19 -52.30 -13.04
N TYR A 384 -11.96 -52.34 -12.52
CA TYR A 384 -10.94 -53.30 -12.94
C TYR A 384 -11.38 -54.74 -12.73
N GLN A 385 -12.00 -55.04 -11.58
CA GLN A 385 -12.50 -56.38 -11.29
C GLN A 385 -13.67 -56.80 -12.18
N GLN A 386 -14.58 -55.88 -12.53
CA GLN A 386 -15.65 -56.13 -13.49
C GLN A 386 -15.12 -56.39 -14.91
N ILE A 387 -14.15 -55.60 -15.36
CA ILE A 387 -13.49 -55.82 -16.67
C ILE A 387 -12.79 -57.17 -16.69
N ARG A 388 -12.06 -57.51 -15.62
CA ARG A 388 -11.37 -58.80 -15.50
C ARG A 388 -12.35 -59.97 -15.55
N LYS A 389 -13.48 -59.90 -14.82
CA LYS A 389 -14.53 -60.94 -14.86
C LYS A 389 -15.09 -61.15 -16.26
N ARG A 390 -15.36 -60.07 -17.01
CA ARG A 390 -15.87 -60.16 -18.39
C ARG A 390 -14.85 -60.70 -19.40
N LYS A 391 -13.56 -60.53 -19.15
CA LYS A 391 -12.49 -60.89 -20.11
C LYS A 391 -11.87 -62.27 -19.86
N TYR A 392 -11.93 -62.79 -18.63
CA TYR A 392 -11.23 -64.01 -18.22
C TYR A 392 -12.09 -65.06 -17.50
N SER A 393 -13.38 -64.80 -17.29
CA SER A 393 -14.30 -65.85 -16.81
C SER A 393 -14.97 -66.48 -18.03
N THR A 394 -14.47 -67.66 -18.41
CA THR A 394 -15.06 -68.59 -19.37
C THR A 394 -16.36 -69.18 -18.83
#